data_AF-X1MN96-F1
#
_entry.id   AF-X1MN96-F1
#
_cell.length_a   1.000
_cell.length_b   1.000
_cell.length_c   1.000
_cell.angle_alpha   90.00
_cell.angle_beta   90.00
_cell.angle_gamma   90.00
#
_symmetry.space_group_name_H-M   'P 1'
#
loop_
_entity.id
_entity.type
_entity.pdbx_description
1 polymer ?
#
loop_
_entity_poly.entity_id
_entity_poly.type
_entity_poly.pdbx_seq_one_letter_code
_entity_poly.pdbx_strand_id
1 'polypeptide(L)'
;RGVHYNQLLIKDLSAVICSPYDIITPQLQQELYHQSQYNFVRLEHSRELPQDTVADNKYTRSAATLKQWLKQGVLKVDKVPAIYLHNHSFTYQGKEYRRRGITACVRLEEWDKMVVRPHEGTLAEPKNDRVSLLQALQANTSPILALFEDQGQRVSSLLAAQESSKPLISLSNLNGEGHNIWAITESQVINQICNSLTGQPLYIADGHHRYESALTYQREQGAGSSSASEDEASNFVMMTLVDFSDPGLIILPPHRLLRGISKPILNEGRIQA
;
A
#
# COMPACT_ATOMS: atom_id res chain seq x y z
N ARG A 1 -12.15 -3.30 7.64
CA ARG A 1 -13.12 -3.17 6.52
C ARG A 1 -12.49 -2.21 5.51
N GLY A 2 -12.57 -2.49 4.22
CA GLY A 2 -11.99 -1.57 3.24
C GLY A 2 -12.90 -0.38 2.94
N VAL A 3 -12.28 0.60 2.30
CA VAL A 3 -12.91 1.82 1.83
C VAL A 3 -12.52 1.99 0.37
N HIS A 4 -13.49 2.19 -0.50
CA HIS A 4 -13.25 2.35 -1.93
C HIS A 4 -14.16 3.41 -2.54
N TYR A 5 -13.81 3.90 -3.72
CA TYR A 5 -14.65 4.84 -4.45
C TYR A 5 -16.03 4.25 -4.77
N ASN A 6 -17.05 5.08 -4.60
CA ASN A 6 -18.41 4.75 -4.98
C ASN A 6 -18.60 4.91 -6.49
N GLN A 7 -18.61 3.79 -7.22
CA GLN A 7 -18.76 3.77 -8.68
C GLN A 7 -20.13 4.24 -9.20
N LEU A 8 -21.09 4.51 -8.31
CA LEU A 8 -22.31 5.22 -8.70
C LEU A 8 -22.07 6.72 -8.91
N LEU A 9 -21.15 7.32 -8.13
CA LEU A 9 -20.79 8.74 -8.21
C LEU A 9 -19.52 8.98 -9.04
N ILE A 10 -18.53 8.10 -8.92
CA ILE A 10 -17.26 8.18 -9.64
C ILE A 10 -17.26 7.15 -10.76
N LYS A 11 -17.59 7.58 -11.98
CA LYS A 11 -17.70 6.69 -13.15
C LYS A 11 -16.35 6.32 -13.73
N ASP A 12 -15.43 7.28 -13.77
CA ASP A 12 -14.08 7.08 -14.27
C ASP A 12 -13.11 7.03 -13.09
N LEU A 13 -12.73 5.80 -12.70
CA LEU A 13 -11.76 5.60 -11.63
C LEU A 13 -10.34 5.98 -12.06
N SER A 14 -10.01 5.94 -13.36
CA SER A 14 -8.68 6.28 -13.85
C SER A 14 -8.34 7.76 -13.64
N ALA A 15 -9.36 8.62 -13.63
CA ALA A 15 -9.21 10.06 -13.40
C ALA A 15 -9.04 10.44 -11.92
N VAL A 16 -9.28 9.51 -10.98
CA VAL A 16 -9.31 9.81 -9.54
C VAL A 16 -8.29 9.05 -8.70
N ILE A 17 -7.43 8.24 -9.32
CA ILE A 17 -6.34 7.55 -8.63
C ILE A 17 -5.02 8.29 -8.84
N CYS A 18 -4.03 7.95 -8.02
CA CYS A 18 -2.69 8.51 -8.11
C CYS A 18 -1.64 7.41 -7.90
N SER A 19 -0.41 7.73 -8.29
CA SER A 19 0.76 6.94 -7.94
C SER A 19 1.08 6.99 -6.43
N PRO A 20 1.98 6.13 -5.93
CA PRO A 20 2.54 6.25 -4.59
C PRO A 20 3.21 7.62 -4.34
N TYR A 21 3.14 8.11 -3.10
CA TYR A 21 3.55 9.47 -2.72
C TYR A 21 5.02 9.81 -3.05
N ASP A 22 5.90 8.82 -3.00
CA ASP A 22 7.35 8.96 -3.15
C ASP A 22 7.80 9.18 -4.60
N ILE A 23 6.93 8.95 -5.57
CA ILE A 23 7.17 9.27 -6.99
C ILE A 23 6.36 10.47 -7.50
N ILE A 24 5.54 11.09 -6.64
CA ILE A 24 4.76 12.28 -7.01
C ILE A 24 5.64 13.52 -6.92
N THR A 25 6.01 14.07 -8.08
CA THR A 25 6.68 15.38 -8.16
C THR A 25 5.68 16.52 -7.90
N PRO A 26 6.13 17.74 -7.54
CA PRO A 26 5.24 18.89 -7.40
C PRO A 26 4.42 19.18 -8.67
N GLN A 27 5.00 18.98 -9.85
CA GLN A 27 4.31 19.13 -11.13
C GLN A 27 3.20 18.08 -11.29
N LEU A 28 3.50 16.80 -11.04
CA LEU A 28 2.52 15.73 -11.12
C LEU A 28 1.40 15.91 -10.06
N GLN A 29 1.74 16.34 -8.85
CA GLN A 29 0.76 16.69 -7.83
C GLN A 29 -0.18 17.79 -8.34
N GLN A 30 0.35 18.81 -9.02
CA GLN A 30 -0.46 19.87 -9.59
C GLN A 30 -1.44 19.32 -10.64
N GLU A 31 -0.94 18.51 -11.58
CA GLU A 31 -1.73 17.87 -12.64
C GLU A 31 -2.86 17.00 -12.07
N LEU A 32 -2.57 16.13 -11.11
CA LEU A 32 -3.56 15.24 -10.47
C LEU A 32 -4.68 16.03 -9.77
N TYR A 33 -4.34 17.16 -9.15
CA TYR A 33 -5.33 18.06 -8.54
C TYR A 33 -6.25 18.73 -9.56
N HIS A 34 -5.73 19.06 -10.75
CA HIS A 34 -6.51 19.62 -11.86
C HIS A 34 -7.35 18.55 -12.57
N GLN A 35 -6.83 17.32 -12.67
CA GLN A 35 -7.50 16.20 -13.31
C GLN A 35 -8.84 15.88 -12.64
N SER A 36 -8.90 15.89 -11.30
CA SER A 36 -10.16 15.72 -10.59
C SER A 36 -10.15 16.32 -9.18
N GLN A 37 -11.28 16.91 -8.79
CA GLN A 37 -11.55 17.30 -7.41
C GLN A 37 -11.62 16.10 -6.45
N TYR A 38 -11.81 14.88 -6.99
CA TYR A 38 -11.86 13.64 -6.23
C TYR A 38 -10.59 12.80 -6.35
N ASN A 39 -9.50 13.34 -6.92
CA ASN A 39 -8.27 12.58 -7.08
C ASN A 39 -7.63 12.21 -5.72
N PHE A 40 -7.27 10.94 -5.55
CA PHE A 40 -6.79 10.33 -4.31
C PHE A 40 -5.49 10.96 -3.78
N VAL A 41 -4.75 11.71 -4.61
CA VAL A 41 -3.62 12.53 -4.19
C VAL A 41 -3.97 13.47 -3.03
N ARG A 42 -5.23 13.91 -2.94
CA ARG A 42 -5.75 14.77 -1.86
C ARG A 42 -5.78 14.08 -0.50
N LEU A 43 -5.70 12.75 -0.47
CA LEU A 43 -5.56 11.94 0.74
C LEU A 43 -4.11 11.50 0.94
N GLU A 44 -3.51 10.91 -0.11
CA GLU A 44 -2.17 10.28 -0.05
C GLU A 44 -1.01 11.30 0.09
N HIS A 45 -1.11 12.42 -0.62
CA HIS A 45 -0.04 13.42 -0.72
C HIS A 45 -0.61 14.82 -1.01
N SER A 46 -1.30 15.38 -0.02
CA SER A 46 -1.92 16.71 -0.11
C SER A 46 -0.87 17.83 -0.17
N ARG A 47 -1.22 18.94 -0.82
CA ARG A 47 -0.34 20.10 -1.03
C ARG A 47 0.05 20.78 0.29
N GLU A 48 1.31 21.16 0.39
CA GLU A 48 1.79 22.15 1.36
C GLU A 48 1.46 23.56 0.86
N LEU A 49 1.03 24.42 1.78
CA LEU A 49 0.67 25.81 1.46
C LEU A 49 1.52 26.77 2.31
N PRO A 50 1.86 27.97 1.80
CA PRO A 50 2.66 28.94 2.55
C PRO A 50 2.07 29.35 3.91
N GLN A 51 0.75 29.27 4.06
CA GLN A 51 0.02 29.57 5.29
C GLN A 51 -0.14 28.38 6.25
N ASP A 52 0.49 27.24 5.96
CA ASP A 52 0.38 26.06 6.82
C ASP A 52 0.93 26.33 8.22
N THR A 53 0.23 25.79 9.21
CA THR A 53 0.59 25.84 10.62
C THR A 53 0.64 24.43 11.21
N VAL A 54 1.09 24.30 12.45
CA VAL A 54 1.05 23.01 13.15
C VAL A 54 -0.38 22.47 13.27
N ALA A 55 -1.38 23.34 13.41
CA ALA A 55 -2.79 22.96 13.60
C ALA A 55 -3.60 22.87 12.29
N ASP A 56 -3.13 23.48 11.20
CA ASP A 56 -3.78 23.45 9.89
C ASP A 56 -2.72 23.30 8.79
N ASN A 57 -2.59 22.09 8.26
CA ASN A 57 -1.56 21.71 7.29
C ASN A 57 -2.08 20.64 6.31
N LYS A 58 -1.17 20.10 5.50
CA LYS A 58 -1.51 19.08 4.50
C LYS A 58 -2.23 17.86 5.10
N TYR A 59 -1.87 17.41 6.31
CA TYR A 59 -2.44 16.22 6.93
C TYR A 59 -3.85 16.48 7.45
N THR A 60 -4.08 17.61 8.12
CA THR A 60 -5.44 17.99 8.58
C THR A 60 -6.39 18.21 7.40
N ARG A 61 -5.89 18.74 6.28
CA ARG A 61 -6.65 18.82 5.02
C ARG A 61 -6.98 17.46 4.44
N SER A 62 -6.03 16.51 4.42
CA SER A 62 -6.31 15.13 3.99
C SER A 62 -7.37 14.47 4.87
N ALA A 63 -7.28 14.62 6.20
CA ALA A 63 -8.27 14.10 7.14
C ALA A 63 -9.67 14.71 6.96
N ALA A 64 -9.74 16.04 6.79
CA ALA A 64 -10.99 16.74 6.49
C ALA A 64 -11.61 16.26 5.16
N THR A 65 -10.77 16.06 4.13
CA THR A 65 -11.18 15.54 2.83
C THR A 65 -11.73 14.12 2.93
N LEU A 66 -11.04 13.22 3.66
CA LEU A 66 -11.51 11.86 3.90
C LEU A 66 -12.88 11.84 4.57
N LYS A 67 -13.04 12.62 5.65
CA LYS A 67 -14.31 12.75 6.38
C LYS A 67 -15.42 13.30 5.48
N GLN A 68 -15.12 14.30 4.67
CA GLN A 68 -16.06 14.88 3.72
C GLN A 68 -16.48 13.85 2.66
N TRP A 69 -15.54 13.13 2.05
CA TRP A 69 -15.82 12.15 1.00
C TRP A 69 -16.62 10.96 1.50
N LEU A 70 -16.36 10.51 2.73
CA LEU A 70 -17.18 9.49 3.40
C LEU A 70 -18.61 10.02 3.64
N LYS A 71 -18.76 11.24 4.16
CA LYS A 71 -20.08 11.86 4.41
C LYS A 71 -20.88 12.06 3.12
N GLN A 72 -20.23 12.46 2.04
CA GLN A 72 -20.83 12.67 0.72
C GLN A 72 -21.06 11.36 -0.05
N GLY A 73 -20.55 10.23 0.45
CA GLY A 73 -20.64 8.94 -0.21
C GLY A 73 -19.76 8.81 -1.46
N VAL A 74 -18.78 9.70 -1.65
CA VAL A 74 -17.72 9.59 -2.67
C VAL A 74 -16.87 8.36 -2.41
N LEU A 75 -16.52 8.15 -1.13
CA LEU A 75 -15.95 6.91 -0.64
C LEU A 75 -17.02 6.13 0.11
N LYS A 76 -17.01 4.80 -0.05
CA LYS A 76 -17.89 3.85 0.64
C LYS A 76 -17.06 2.91 1.49
N VAL A 77 -17.53 2.68 2.70
CA VAL A 77 -17.00 1.66 3.61
C VAL A 77 -17.76 0.38 3.34
N ASP A 78 -17.04 -0.73 3.23
CA ASP A 78 -17.67 -2.03 3.05
C ASP A 78 -18.52 -2.42 4.26
N LYS A 79 -19.61 -3.15 4.01
CA LYS A 79 -20.55 -3.56 5.06
C LYS A 79 -19.98 -4.68 5.94
N VAL A 80 -19.15 -5.54 5.35
CA VAL A 80 -18.56 -6.71 5.99
C VAL A 80 -17.02 -6.67 5.87
N PRO A 81 -16.27 -7.37 6.73
CA PRO A 81 -14.85 -7.60 6.53
C PRO A 81 -14.58 -8.28 5.18
N ALA A 82 -13.49 -7.89 4.53
CA ALA A 82 -13.10 -8.43 3.25
C ALA A 82 -11.58 -8.47 3.14
N ILE A 83 -11.11 -9.38 2.30
CA ILE A 83 -9.77 -9.38 1.72
C ILE A 83 -9.92 -9.08 0.23
N TYR A 84 -9.01 -8.30 -0.35
CA TYR A 84 -9.13 -7.90 -1.75
C TYR A 84 -8.12 -8.64 -2.62
N LEU A 85 -8.61 -9.42 -3.58
CA LEU A 85 -7.77 -9.95 -4.66
C LEU A 85 -7.55 -8.84 -5.68
N HIS A 86 -6.30 -8.55 -6.01
CA HIS A 86 -5.92 -7.64 -7.07
C HIS A 86 -5.14 -8.38 -8.15
N ASN A 87 -5.70 -8.42 -9.36
CA ASN A 87 -4.99 -8.82 -10.55
C ASN A 87 -4.48 -7.58 -11.27
N HIS A 88 -3.16 -7.46 -11.33
CA HIS A 88 -2.45 -6.42 -12.05
C HIS A 88 -1.84 -6.99 -13.32
N SER A 89 -2.35 -6.59 -14.48
CA SER A 89 -1.83 -6.97 -15.79
C SER A 89 -0.99 -5.84 -16.37
N PHE A 90 0.20 -6.14 -16.87
CA PHE A 90 1.13 -5.15 -17.43
C PHE A 90 2.06 -5.80 -18.46
N THR A 91 2.71 -5.00 -19.30
CA THR A 91 3.68 -5.49 -20.30
C THR A 91 5.10 -5.16 -19.86
N TYR A 92 5.98 -6.16 -19.89
CA TYR A 92 7.41 -5.98 -19.64
C TYR A 92 8.22 -6.68 -20.74
N GLN A 93 9.13 -5.95 -21.39
CA GLN A 93 9.96 -6.45 -22.51
C GLN A 93 9.13 -7.15 -23.61
N GLY A 94 7.97 -6.59 -23.95
CA GLY A 94 7.09 -7.11 -25.02
C GLY A 94 6.29 -8.36 -24.64
N LYS A 95 6.38 -8.84 -23.40
CA LYS A 95 5.57 -9.95 -22.88
C LYS A 95 4.56 -9.42 -21.86
N GLU A 96 3.34 -9.91 -21.95
CA GLU A 96 2.29 -9.64 -20.95
C GLU A 96 2.52 -10.49 -19.70
N TYR A 97 2.36 -9.84 -18.54
CA TYR A 97 2.43 -10.45 -17.23
C TYR A 97 1.16 -10.12 -16.46
N ARG A 98 0.83 -11.00 -15.52
CA ARG A 98 -0.24 -10.78 -14.55
C ARG A 98 0.29 -11.13 -13.18
N ARG A 99 0.30 -10.14 -12.28
CA ARG A 99 0.63 -10.32 -10.87
C ARG A 99 -0.63 -10.39 -10.04
N ARG A 100 -0.74 -11.41 -9.19
CA ARG A 100 -1.83 -11.55 -8.24
C ARG A 100 -1.38 -11.13 -6.85
N GLY A 101 -2.10 -10.18 -6.26
CA GLY A 101 -1.87 -9.70 -4.91
C GLY A 101 -3.11 -9.84 -4.05
N ILE A 102 -2.91 -10.04 -2.75
CA ILE A 102 -3.96 -10.05 -1.75
C ILE A 102 -3.78 -8.84 -0.84
N THR A 103 -4.72 -7.89 -0.86
CA THR A 103 -4.72 -6.75 0.06
C THR A 103 -5.54 -7.06 1.31
N ALA A 104 -4.90 -6.99 2.47
CA ALA A 104 -5.48 -7.31 3.77
C ALA A 104 -4.90 -6.44 4.89
N CYS A 105 -5.55 -6.45 6.06
CA CYS A 105 -4.95 -5.93 7.30
C CYS A 105 -4.07 -7.03 7.92
N VAL A 106 -2.78 -6.75 8.06
CA VAL A 106 -1.79 -7.68 8.63
C VAL A 106 -1.36 -7.14 9.99
N ARG A 107 -1.25 -8.03 10.98
CA ARG A 107 -0.82 -7.66 12.34
C ARG A 107 0.62 -7.13 12.29
N LEU A 108 0.85 -6.00 12.96
CA LEU A 108 2.17 -5.42 13.16
C LEU A 108 2.94 -6.25 14.19
N GLU A 109 4.22 -6.49 13.90
CA GLU A 109 5.14 -7.20 14.77
C GLU A 109 6.47 -6.45 14.78
N GLU A 110 7.09 -6.40 15.95
CA GLU A 110 8.41 -5.81 16.10
C GLU A 110 9.47 -6.58 15.29
N TRP A 111 10.46 -5.85 14.77
CA TRP A 111 11.47 -6.43 13.84
C TRP A 111 12.24 -7.60 14.45
N ASP A 112 12.48 -7.57 15.75
CA ASP A 112 13.20 -8.62 16.50
C ASP A 112 12.49 -9.98 16.47
N LYS A 113 11.17 -10.00 16.30
CA LYS A 113 10.37 -11.22 16.18
C LYS A 113 10.51 -11.91 14.82
N MET A 114 11.01 -11.21 13.79
CA MET A 114 11.26 -11.77 12.45
C MET A 114 10.04 -12.43 11.76
N VAL A 115 8.82 -12.05 12.18
CA VAL A 115 7.55 -12.44 11.55
C VAL A 115 7.34 -11.66 10.25
N VAL A 116 7.61 -10.35 10.27
CA VAL A 116 7.72 -9.51 9.08
C VAL A 116 9.17 -9.10 8.92
N ARG A 117 9.77 -9.40 7.78
CA ARG A 117 11.21 -9.31 7.54
C ARG A 117 11.54 -8.15 6.60
N PRO A 118 12.37 -7.18 7.03
CA PRO A 118 12.88 -6.14 6.18
C PRO A 118 14.08 -6.63 5.36
N HIS A 119 14.46 -5.88 4.34
CA HIS A 119 15.69 -6.09 3.55
C HIS A 119 16.50 -4.80 3.36
N GLU A 120 16.01 -3.68 3.90
CA GLU A 120 16.68 -2.38 3.95
C GLU A 120 16.39 -1.68 5.29
N GLY A 121 17.21 -0.69 5.63
CA GLY A 121 16.97 0.22 6.75
C GLY A 121 16.06 1.38 6.34
N THR A 122 15.56 2.13 7.32
CA THR A 122 14.65 3.27 7.12
C THR A 122 15.32 4.62 7.39
N LEU A 123 14.91 5.67 6.65
CA LEU A 123 15.33 7.05 6.87
C LEU A 123 14.33 7.81 7.75
N ALA A 124 14.82 8.74 8.58
CA ALA A 124 14.01 9.45 9.57
C ALA A 124 12.98 10.44 8.96
N GLU A 125 13.31 11.12 7.87
CA GLU A 125 12.44 12.15 7.28
C GLU A 125 11.18 11.56 6.61
N PRO A 126 11.27 10.55 5.71
CA PRO A 126 10.07 9.87 5.18
C PRO A 126 9.20 9.23 6.25
N LYS A 127 9.79 8.80 7.37
CA LYS A 127 9.07 8.23 8.51
C LYS A 127 8.14 9.24 9.17
N ASN A 128 8.63 10.44 9.51
CA ASN A 128 7.82 11.44 10.21
C ASN A 128 6.61 11.90 9.39
N ASP A 129 6.79 12.08 8.08
CA ASP A 129 5.69 12.47 7.18
C ASP A 129 4.56 11.42 7.17
N ARG A 130 4.92 10.13 7.09
CA ARG A 130 3.95 9.02 7.10
C ARG A 130 3.29 8.82 8.46
N VAL A 131 4.02 9.01 9.58
CA VAL A 131 3.43 8.99 10.93
C VAL A 131 2.38 10.10 11.06
N SER A 132 2.70 11.35 10.67
CA SER A 132 1.75 12.47 10.75
C SER A 132 0.51 12.25 9.89
N LEU A 133 0.66 11.70 8.68
CA LEU A 133 -0.49 11.36 7.84
C LEU A 133 -1.35 10.25 8.50
N LEU A 134 -0.73 9.17 8.97
CA LEU A 134 -1.44 8.06 9.60
C LEU A 134 -2.18 8.52 10.86
N GLN A 135 -1.57 9.36 11.70
CA GLN A 135 -2.20 9.95 12.88
C GLN A 135 -3.42 10.80 12.51
N ALA A 136 -3.30 11.65 11.48
CA ALA A 136 -4.37 12.54 11.07
C ALA A 136 -5.56 11.79 10.44
N LEU A 137 -5.29 10.77 9.61
CA LEU A 137 -6.33 10.04 8.88
C LEU A 137 -6.90 8.87 9.69
N GLN A 138 -6.11 8.29 10.59
CA GLN A 138 -6.39 7.02 11.26
C GLN A 138 -6.76 5.91 10.26
N ALA A 139 -6.13 5.93 9.09
CA ALA A 139 -6.36 4.99 8.00
C ALA A 139 -5.09 4.84 7.16
N ASN A 140 -4.82 3.64 6.65
CA ASN A 140 -3.79 3.43 5.64
C ASN A 140 -4.33 3.82 4.26
N THR A 141 -3.56 4.63 3.53
CA THR A 141 -3.92 5.11 2.18
C THR A 141 -3.17 4.38 1.07
N SER A 142 -2.01 3.79 1.37
CA SER A 142 -1.21 2.99 0.44
C SER A 142 -0.72 1.69 1.11
N PRO A 143 -0.83 0.53 0.43
CA PRO A 143 -0.45 -0.75 1.02
C PRO A 143 1.06 -0.95 0.97
N ILE A 144 1.61 -1.62 1.99
CA ILE A 144 2.98 -2.16 1.95
C ILE A 144 2.98 -3.38 1.04
N LEU A 145 3.96 -3.51 0.15
CA LEU A 145 4.12 -4.71 -0.67
C LEU A 145 4.95 -5.73 0.11
N ALA A 146 4.39 -6.90 0.38
CA ALA A 146 5.10 -8.00 1.02
C ALA A 146 4.94 -9.30 0.25
N LEU A 147 5.90 -10.20 0.45
CA LEU A 147 6.00 -11.49 -0.22
C LEU A 147 5.78 -12.62 0.79
N PHE A 148 5.17 -13.70 0.32
CA PHE A 148 4.96 -14.93 1.08
C PHE A 148 5.20 -16.16 0.20
N GLU A 149 5.27 -17.35 0.80
CA GLU A 149 5.44 -18.60 0.06
C GLU A 149 4.12 -19.39 0.06
N ASP A 150 3.52 -19.63 -1.11
CA ASP A 150 2.31 -20.46 -1.25
C ASP A 150 2.65 -21.94 -1.47
N GLN A 151 3.22 -22.59 -0.45
CA GLN A 151 3.59 -24.01 -0.54
C GLN A 151 2.36 -24.87 -0.88
N GLY A 152 2.42 -25.56 -2.03
CA GLY A 152 1.33 -26.40 -2.51
C GLY A 152 0.18 -25.65 -3.20
N GLN A 153 0.38 -24.38 -3.57
CA GLN A 153 -0.55 -23.59 -4.39
C GLN A 153 -1.97 -23.48 -3.80
N ARG A 154 -2.07 -23.41 -2.47
CA ARG A 154 -3.37 -23.40 -1.76
C ARG A 154 -4.04 -22.05 -1.90
N VAL A 155 -3.30 -20.98 -1.62
CA VAL A 155 -3.79 -19.60 -1.71
C VAL A 155 -4.12 -19.28 -3.16
N SER A 156 -3.19 -19.54 -4.08
CA SER A 156 -3.36 -19.30 -5.52
C SER A 156 -4.55 -20.03 -6.14
N SER A 157 -4.85 -21.25 -5.69
CA SER A 157 -6.05 -22.00 -6.12
C SER A 157 -7.34 -21.34 -5.61
N LEU A 158 -7.36 -20.88 -4.36
CA LEU A 158 -8.50 -20.13 -3.80
C LEU A 158 -8.74 -18.83 -4.57
N LEU A 159 -7.66 -18.07 -4.85
CA LEU A 159 -7.77 -16.83 -5.62
C LEU A 159 -8.30 -17.06 -7.04
N ALA A 160 -7.82 -18.11 -7.72
CA ALA A 160 -8.30 -18.44 -9.07
C ALA A 160 -9.81 -18.71 -9.11
N ALA A 161 -10.36 -19.35 -8.07
CA ALA A 161 -11.80 -19.57 -7.98
C ALA A 161 -12.60 -18.26 -7.86
N GLN A 162 -12.05 -17.24 -7.17
CA GLN A 162 -12.71 -15.94 -6.98
C GLN A 162 -12.81 -15.13 -8.28
N GLU A 163 -11.86 -15.31 -9.21
CA GLU A 163 -11.83 -14.63 -10.51
C GLU A 163 -13.02 -14.97 -11.41
N SER A 164 -13.75 -16.06 -11.11
CA SER A 164 -14.96 -16.43 -11.86
C SER A 164 -16.13 -15.47 -11.61
N SER A 165 -16.07 -14.66 -10.55
CA SER A 165 -17.07 -13.66 -10.22
C SER A 165 -16.77 -12.31 -10.88
N LYS A 166 -17.76 -11.41 -10.91
CA LYS A 166 -17.57 -10.06 -11.44
C LYS A 166 -16.66 -9.25 -10.49
N PRO A 167 -15.60 -8.58 -10.99
CA PRO A 167 -14.75 -7.73 -10.16
C PRO A 167 -15.54 -6.56 -9.57
N LEU A 168 -15.17 -6.18 -8.36
CA LEU A 168 -15.62 -4.96 -7.70
C LEU A 168 -15.13 -3.73 -8.48
N ILE A 169 -13.85 -3.70 -8.85
CA ILE A 169 -13.24 -2.63 -9.67
C ILE A 169 -12.59 -3.28 -10.89
N SER A 170 -12.84 -2.71 -12.06
CA SER A 170 -12.19 -3.12 -13.30
C SER A 170 -11.75 -1.87 -14.05
N LEU A 171 -10.43 -1.75 -14.23
CA LEU A 171 -9.77 -0.69 -14.98
C LEU A 171 -8.97 -1.33 -16.11
N SER A 172 -9.35 -1.04 -17.34
CA SER A 172 -8.57 -1.40 -18.52
C SER A 172 -7.77 -0.19 -19.00
N ASN A 173 -6.50 -0.42 -19.33
CA ASN A 173 -5.62 0.56 -19.99
C ASN A 173 -5.28 1.82 -19.19
N LEU A 174 -5.12 1.70 -17.88
CA LEU A 174 -4.50 2.76 -17.08
C LEU A 174 -3.01 2.79 -17.43
N ASN A 175 -2.57 3.72 -18.28
CA ASN A 175 -1.18 3.80 -18.74
C ASN A 175 -0.64 2.49 -19.34
N GLY A 176 -1.50 1.71 -20.00
CA GLY A 176 -1.14 0.40 -20.55
C GLY A 176 -1.20 -0.76 -19.54
N GLU A 177 -1.65 -0.51 -18.32
CA GLU A 177 -1.87 -1.50 -17.27
C GLU A 177 -3.37 -1.80 -17.07
N GLY A 178 -3.65 -3.00 -16.59
CA GLY A 178 -5.00 -3.47 -16.24
C GLY A 178 -5.09 -3.81 -14.77
N HIS A 179 -6.15 -3.35 -14.10
CA HIS A 179 -6.39 -3.62 -12.69
C HIS A 179 -7.79 -4.18 -12.50
N ASN A 180 -7.88 -5.42 -12.05
CA ASN A 180 -9.14 -6.01 -11.61
C ASN A 180 -9.04 -6.34 -10.12
N ILE A 181 -10.03 -5.89 -9.35
CA ILE A 181 -10.06 -6.08 -7.90
C ILE A 181 -11.38 -6.74 -7.52
N TRP A 182 -11.32 -7.81 -6.74
CA TRP A 182 -12.46 -8.51 -6.16
C TRP A 182 -12.43 -8.37 -4.64
N ALA A 183 -13.60 -8.22 -4.02
CA ALA A 183 -13.73 -8.32 -2.57
C ALA A 183 -14.14 -9.75 -2.21
N ILE A 184 -13.26 -10.46 -1.52
CA ILE A 184 -13.52 -11.79 -0.96
C ILE A 184 -14.12 -11.56 0.41
N THR A 185 -15.37 -12.00 0.61
CA THR A 185 -16.16 -11.73 1.84
C THR A 185 -16.61 -13.00 2.55
N GLU A 186 -16.41 -14.15 1.89
CA GLU A 186 -16.75 -15.47 2.38
C GLU A 186 -15.80 -15.85 3.52
N SER A 187 -16.32 -15.92 4.75
CA SER A 187 -15.52 -16.19 5.96
C SER A 187 -14.72 -17.49 5.86
N GLN A 188 -15.28 -18.52 5.22
CA GLN A 188 -14.56 -19.78 4.99
C GLN A 188 -13.32 -19.59 4.12
N VAL A 189 -13.41 -18.83 3.02
CA VAL A 189 -12.29 -18.58 2.11
C VAL A 189 -11.24 -17.72 2.81
N ILE A 190 -11.67 -16.66 3.50
CA ILE A 190 -10.78 -15.79 4.29
C ILE A 190 -10.01 -16.64 5.33
N ASN A 191 -10.70 -17.50 6.08
CA ASN A 191 -10.06 -18.35 7.09
C ASN A 191 -9.05 -19.33 6.46
N GLN A 192 -9.35 -19.90 5.30
CA GLN A 192 -8.41 -20.78 4.59
C GLN A 192 -7.15 -20.04 4.12
N ILE A 193 -7.30 -18.80 3.63
CA ILE A 193 -6.16 -17.95 3.27
C ILE A 193 -5.34 -17.64 4.53
N CYS A 194 -5.97 -17.15 5.61
CA CYS A 194 -5.28 -16.85 6.86
C CYS A 194 -4.52 -18.07 7.39
N ASN A 195 -5.16 -19.24 7.45
CA ASN A 195 -4.54 -20.48 7.93
C ASN A 195 -3.35 -20.92 7.05
N SER A 196 -3.37 -20.63 5.75
CA SER A 196 -2.25 -20.94 4.85
C SER A 196 -1.05 -19.99 5.06
N LEU A 197 -1.29 -18.80 5.62
CA LEU A 197 -0.27 -17.80 5.94
C LEU A 197 0.22 -17.87 7.40
N THR A 198 -0.51 -18.55 8.27
CA THR A 198 -0.16 -18.69 9.69
C THR A 198 1.20 -19.40 9.86
N GLY A 199 2.08 -18.80 10.66
CA GLY A 199 3.34 -19.41 11.07
C GLY A 199 4.50 -19.27 10.06
N GLN A 200 4.26 -18.67 8.89
CA GLN A 200 5.33 -18.33 7.95
C GLN A 200 5.67 -16.83 8.00
N PRO A 201 6.93 -16.46 7.74
CA PRO A 201 7.32 -15.06 7.68
C PRO A 201 6.81 -14.38 6.41
N LEU A 202 6.53 -13.08 6.52
CA LEU A 202 6.33 -12.20 5.38
C LEU A 202 7.61 -11.40 5.12
N TYR A 203 7.91 -11.12 3.85
CA TYR A 203 9.10 -10.36 3.45
C TYR A 203 8.67 -9.06 2.79
N ILE A 204 9.01 -7.92 3.38
CA ILE A 204 8.66 -6.63 2.76
C ILE A 204 9.47 -6.49 1.47
N ALA A 205 8.80 -6.25 0.35
CA ALA A 205 9.42 -5.92 -0.93
C ALA A 205 9.45 -4.40 -1.19
N ASP A 206 8.46 -3.67 -0.68
CA ASP A 206 8.44 -2.20 -0.71
C ASP A 206 7.56 -1.66 0.42
N GLY A 207 7.97 -0.54 1.02
CA GLY A 207 7.21 0.15 2.07
C GLY A 207 7.76 0.04 3.49
N HIS A 208 9.07 -0.13 3.67
CA HIS A 208 9.72 -0.21 5.00
C HIS A 208 9.47 1.04 5.83
N HIS A 209 9.51 2.23 5.22
CA HIS A 209 9.13 3.50 5.88
C HIS A 209 7.69 3.48 6.39
N ARG A 210 6.76 2.91 5.60
CA ARG A 210 5.34 2.79 5.98
C ARG A 210 5.16 1.80 7.13
N TYR A 211 5.88 0.67 7.12
CA TYR A 211 5.85 -0.30 8.22
C TYR A 211 6.37 0.31 9.52
N GLU A 212 7.55 0.94 9.48
CA GLU A 212 8.17 1.57 10.63
C GLU A 212 7.32 2.73 11.19
N SER A 213 6.64 3.48 10.31
CA SER A 213 5.68 4.51 10.72
C SER A 213 4.46 3.90 11.42
N ALA A 214 3.97 2.77 10.93
CA ALA A 214 2.86 2.05 11.55
C ALA A 214 3.25 1.47 12.93
N LEU A 215 4.45 0.91 13.08
CA LEU A 215 4.99 0.50 14.40
C LEU A 215 5.10 1.69 15.35
N THR A 216 5.58 2.84 14.88
CA THR A 216 5.69 4.04 15.70
C THR A 216 4.32 4.50 16.18
N TYR A 217 3.34 4.58 15.27
CA TYR A 217 1.95 4.89 15.61
C TYR A 217 1.36 3.89 16.60
N GLN A 218 1.58 2.58 16.41
CA GLN A 218 1.13 1.54 17.34
C GLN A 218 1.65 1.76 18.75
N ARG A 219 2.95 2.05 18.90
CA ARG A 219 3.58 2.31 20.21
C ARG A 219 3.02 3.56 20.88
N GLU A 220 2.79 4.63 20.11
CA GLU A 220 2.18 5.87 20.62
C GLU A 220 0.75 5.65 21.14
N GLN A 221 -0.03 4.83 20.43
CA GLN A 221 -1.39 4.46 20.85
C GLN A 221 -1.39 3.58 22.11
N GLY A 222 -0.45 2.62 22.19
CA GLY A 222 -0.31 1.73 23.35
C GLY A 222 0.23 2.42 24.61
N ALA A 223 1.11 3.41 24.48
CA ALA A 223 1.70 4.13 25.62
C ALA A 223 0.67 4.92 26.44
N GLY A 224 -0.51 5.20 25.89
CA GLY A 224 -1.61 5.89 26.57
C GLY A 224 -2.73 4.99 27.10
N SER A 225 -2.69 3.67 26.88
CA SER A 225 -3.80 2.75 27.18
C SER A 225 -3.37 1.59 28.07
N SER A 226 -3.92 1.51 29.28
CA SER A 226 -3.69 0.41 30.23
C SER A 226 -4.49 -0.86 29.91
N SER A 227 -5.24 -0.88 28.80
CA SER A 227 -6.12 -1.99 28.42
C SER A 227 -6.25 -2.16 26.91
N ALA A 228 -5.16 -1.97 26.16
CA ALA A 228 -5.20 -2.07 24.70
C ALA A 228 -5.67 -3.48 24.27
N SER A 229 -6.76 -3.56 23.52
CA SER A 229 -7.25 -4.84 23.00
C SER A 229 -6.31 -5.36 21.92
N GLU A 230 -6.08 -6.68 21.86
CA GLU A 230 -5.29 -7.30 20.79
C GLU A 230 -5.87 -7.01 19.39
N ASP A 231 -7.17 -6.73 19.31
CA ASP A 231 -7.89 -6.44 18.06
C ASP A 231 -8.02 -4.94 17.74
N GLU A 232 -7.28 -4.07 18.42
CA GLU A 232 -7.23 -2.64 18.06
C GLU A 232 -6.70 -2.42 16.64
N ALA A 233 -7.30 -1.47 15.93
CA ALA A 233 -6.93 -1.18 14.54
C ALA A 233 -5.47 -0.73 14.39
N SER A 234 -4.90 -0.08 15.40
CA SER A 234 -3.49 0.32 15.47
C SER A 234 -2.52 -0.86 15.50
N ASN A 235 -2.99 -2.08 15.81
CA ASN A 235 -2.18 -3.29 15.78
C ASN A 235 -2.06 -3.90 14.38
N PHE A 236 -2.65 -3.27 13.35
CA PHE A 236 -2.66 -3.79 11.99
C PHE A 236 -2.24 -2.72 10.99
N VAL A 237 -1.69 -3.17 9.87
CA VAL A 237 -1.32 -2.33 8.74
C VAL A 237 -1.83 -2.95 7.44
N MET A 238 -2.25 -2.10 6.51
CA MET A 238 -2.65 -2.55 5.18
C MET A 238 -1.43 -3.03 4.38
N MET A 239 -1.47 -4.27 3.92
CA MET A 239 -0.46 -4.87 3.05
C MET A 239 -1.09 -5.49 1.82
N THR A 240 -0.36 -5.49 0.71
CA THR A 240 -0.60 -6.35 -0.45
C THR A 240 0.42 -7.47 -0.44
N LEU A 241 -0.06 -8.71 -0.34
CA LEU A 241 0.75 -9.92 -0.28
C LEU A 241 0.82 -10.58 -1.66
N VAL A 242 2.03 -10.89 -2.14
CA VAL A 242 2.28 -11.56 -3.43
C VAL A 242 3.09 -12.82 -3.18
N ASP A 243 2.74 -13.92 -3.84
CA ASP A 243 3.52 -15.17 -3.75
C ASP A 243 4.89 -15.00 -4.43
N PHE A 244 5.96 -15.51 -3.82
CA PHE A 244 7.29 -15.56 -4.41
C PHE A 244 7.31 -16.22 -5.79
N SER A 245 6.43 -17.21 -5.99
CA SER A 245 6.35 -17.95 -7.26
C SER A 245 5.42 -17.30 -8.29
N ASP A 246 4.82 -16.14 -8.00
CA ASP A 246 3.93 -15.46 -8.94
C ASP A 246 4.74 -15.01 -10.19
N PRO A 247 4.37 -15.44 -11.41
CA PRO A 247 5.12 -15.10 -12.62
C PRO A 247 5.15 -13.60 -12.94
N GLY A 248 4.21 -12.81 -12.40
CA GLY A 248 4.18 -11.36 -12.50
C GLY A 248 5.01 -10.64 -11.43
N LEU A 249 5.66 -11.37 -10.51
CA LEU A 249 6.65 -10.81 -9.60
C LEU A 249 7.99 -10.63 -10.35
N ILE A 250 8.14 -9.50 -11.02
CA ILE A 250 9.38 -9.13 -11.69
C ILE A 250 10.21 -8.25 -10.74
N ILE A 251 11.34 -8.77 -10.29
CA ILE A 251 12.31 -8.05 -9.45
C ILE A 251 13.51 -7.68 -10.32
N LEU A 252 13.77 -6.37 -10.46
CA LEU A 252 14.87 -5.85 -11.26
C LEU A 252 16.04 -5.41 -10.38
N PRO A 253 17.29 -5.53 -10.85
CA PRO A 253 18.44 -5.07 -10.08
C PRO A 253 18.46 -3.53 -9.96
N PRO A 254 18.82 -2.98 -8.79
CA PRO A 254 19.11 -1.56 -8.68
C PRO A 254 20.46 -1.27 -9.35
N HIS A 255 20.47 -0.42 -10.39
CA HIS A 255 21.69 0.07 -11.00
C HIS A 255 22.07 1.44 -10.42
N ARG A 256 23.25 1.56 -9.79
CA ARG A 256 23.79 2.83 -9.29
C ARG A 256 24.79 3.41 -10.30
N LEU A 257 24.56 4.65 -10.74
CA LEU A 257 25.50 5.38 -11.59
C LEU A 257 26.35 6.31 -10.73
N LEU A 258 27.66 6.03 -10.66
CA LEU A 258 28.62 6.91 -10.01
C LEU A 258 29.26 7.84 -11.05
N ARG A 259 29.24 9.14 -10.79
CA ARG A 259 29.86 10.17 -11.66
C ARG A 259 30.97 10.89 -10.91
N GLY A 260 31.96 11.40 -11.64
CA GLY A 260 33.04 12.22 -11.06
C GLY A 260 34.09 11.43 -10.28
N ILE A 261 34.11 10.10 -10.36
CA ILE A 261 35.15 9.27 -9.75
C ILE A 261 36.32 9.12 -10.73
N SER A 262 37.53 9.47 -10.27
CA SER A 262 38.75 9.28 -11.06
C SER A 262 39.14 7.79 -11.11
N LYS A 263 39.77 7.35 -12.22
CA LYS A 263 40.24 5.96 -12.40
C LYS A 263 41.05 5.40 -11.22
N PRO A 264 41.93 6.16 -10.53
CA PRO A 264 42.67 5.66 -9.37
C PRO A 264 41.75 5.22 -8.22
N ILE A 265 40.70 5.99 -7.92
CA ILE A 265 39.76 5.70 -6.82
C ILE A 265 38.93 4.44 -7.10
N LEU A 266 38.59 4.18 -8.37
CA LEU A 266 37.90 2.96 -8.78
C LEU A 266 38.75 1.69 -8.55
N ASN A 267 40.06 1.79 -8.73
CA ASN A 267 40.98 0.65 -8.62
C ASN A 267 41.31 0.27 -7.16
N GLU A 268 41.05 1.17 -6.20
CA GLU A 268 41.28 0.91 -4.77
C GLU A 268 40.13 0.15 -4.09
N GLY A 269 39.02 -0.13 -4.80
CA GLY A 269 37.98 -1.08 -4.38
C GLY A 269 37.21 -0.74 -3.10
N ARG A 270 37.42 0.44 -2.51
CA ARG A 270 36.72 0.87 -1.29
C ARG A 270 35.48 1.69 -1.63
N ILE A 271 34.49 1.05 -2.21
CA ILE A 271 33.13 1.59 -2.25
C ILE A 271 32.33 0.72 -1.28
N GLN A 272 32.29 1.11 0.00
CA GLN A 272 31.35 0.50 0.95
C GLN A 272 29.97 1.07 0.64
N ALA A 273 29.04 0.16 0.34
CA ALA A 273 27.61 0.43 0.15
C ALA A 273 26.89 0.52 1.49
#